data_AF-A0A0H5SFG4-F1
#
_entry.id   AF-A0A0H5SFG4-F1
#
_cell.length_a   1.000
_cell.length_b   1.000
_cell.length_c   1.000
_cell.angle_alpha   90.00
_cell.angle_beta   90.00
_cell.angle_gamma   90.00
#
_symmetry.space_group_name_H-M   'P 1'
#
loop_
_entity.id
_entity.type
_entity.pdbx_description
1 polymer ?
#
loop_
_entity_poly.entity_id
_entity_poly.type
_entity_poly.pdbx_seq_one_letter_code
_entity_poly.pdbx_strand_id
1 'polypeptide(L)'
;MDILKSTEKRRVIKARLKNILPPTGQRVFLRTDPLCNMDIRSKTIRNLKIYKNCDIDEITERIRDLNLEWDTERIIEANAAILTVLFSYLGIKTGRSWFNLTAAVGICLLVHSLQGWCPILPFLRKKGIRTENEINNEKIALKILRKDFEKDYTTVEELLGMVEKQ
;
A
#
# COMPACT_ATOMS: atom_id res chain seq x y z
N MET A 1 17.73 -25.85 -30.84
CA MET A 1 18.08 -26.19 -29.44
C MET A 1 18.46 -24.94 -28.61
N ASP A 2 18.93 -23.87 -29.23
CA ASP A 2 19.36 -22.63 -28.52
C ASP A 2 18.23 -21.70 -28.05
N ILE A 3 17.08 -21.68 -28.74
CA ILE A 3 15.91 -20.87 -28.34
C ILE A 3 15.30 -21.38 -27.03
N LEU A 4 15.27 -22.70 -26.83
CA LEU A 4 14.76 -23.34 -25.62
C LEU A 4 15.66 -23.04 -24.41
N LYS A 5 16.99 -23.18 -24.56
CA LYS A 5 17.97 -22.79 -23.53
C LYS A 5 17.89 -21.30 -23.17
N SER A 6 17.64 -20.43 -24.16
CA SER A 6 17.45 -18.98 -23.94
C SER A 6 16.18 -18.66 -23.15
N THR A 7 15.09 -19.36 -23.44
CA THR A 7 13.79 -19.19 -22.77
C THR A 7 13.83 -19.69 -21.34
N GLU A 8 14.51 -20.81 -21.11
CA GLU A 8 14.70 -21.41 -19.79
C GLU A 8 15.62 -20.57 -18.91
N LYS A 9 16.74 -20.07 -19.45
CA LYS A 9 17.64 -19.13 -18.76
C LYS A 9 16.90 -17.83 -18.39
N ARG A 10 16.05 -17.30 -19.29
CA ARG A 10 15.18 -16.16 -18.99
C ARG A 10 14.16 -16.46 -17.89
N ARG A 11 13.51 -17.63 -17.91
CA ARG A 11 12.58 -18.07 -16.84
C ARG A 11 13.29 -18.19 -15.49
N VAL A 12 14.47 -18.78 -15.44
CA VAL A 12 15.26 -18.95 -14.21
C VAL A 12 15.72 -17.60 -13.65
N ILE A 13 16.17 -16.67 -14.51
CA ILE A 13 16.51 -15.30 -14.09
C ILE A 13 15.28 -14.56 -13.57
N LYS A 14 14.14 -14.65 -14.27
CA LYS A 14 12.87 -14.04 -13.82
C LYS A 14 12.40 -14.64 -12.48
N ALA A 15 12.57 -15.93 -12.28
CA ALA A 15 12.25 -16.63 -11.03
C ALA A 15 13.19 -16.25 -9.88
N ARG A 16 14.49 -16.07 -10.15
CA ARG A 16 15.47 -15.61 -9.14
C ARG A 16 15.26 -14.15 -8.74
N LEU A 17 14.92 -13.26 -9.68
CA LEU A 17 14.56 -11.87 -9.39
C LEU A 17 13.27 -11.77 -8.56
N LYS A 18 12.34 -12.71 -8.75
CA LYS A 18 11.09 -12.82 -7.98
C LYS A 18 11.30 -13.07 -6.48
N ASN A 19 12.52 -13.43 -6.05
CA ASN A 19 12.84 -13.80 -4.67
C ASN A 19 13.64 -12.75 -3.89
N ILE A 20 14.06 -11.64 -4.51
CA ILE A 20 14.90 -10.64 -3.82
C ILE A 20 14.05 -9.53 -3.19
N LEU A 21 12.95 -9.16 -3.86
CA LEU A 21 12.03 -8.14 -3.39
C LEU A 21 10.70 -8.77 -2.98
N PRO A 22 10.09 -8.34 -1.87
CA PRO A 22 8.75 -8.78 -1.51
C PRO A 22 7.73 -8.34 -2.57
N PRO A 23 6.57 -9.02 -2.68
CA PRO A 23 5.48 -8.56 -3.53
C PRO A 23 5.10 -7.12 -3.17
N THR A 24 4.86 -6.29 -4.19
CA THR A 24 4.65 -4.84 -4.06
C THR A 24 3.73 -4.50 -2.89
N GLY A 25 2.50 -5.03 -2.90
CA GLY A 25 1.50 -4.72 -1.87
C GLY A 25 1.64 -5.49 -0.55
N GLN A 26 2.68 -6.32 -0.40
CA GLN A 26 2.92 -7.10 0.82
C GLN A 26 4.19 -6.66 1.56
N ARG A 27 5.04 -5.82 0.96
CA ARG A 27 6.33 -5.39 1.53
C ARG A 27 6.21 -4.87 2.97
N VAL A 28 5.25 -3.97 3.23
CA VAL A 28 5.00 -3.42 4.57
C VAL A 28 4.41 -4.46 5.51
N PHE A 29 3.45 -5.25 5.03
CA PHE A 29 2.81 -6.29 5.83
C PHE A 29 3.85 -7.29 6.36
N LEU A 30 4.76 -7.74 5.50
CA LEU A 30 5.83 -8.70 5.83
C LEU A 30 6.90 -8.12 6.77
N ARG A 31 6.99 -6.79 6.89
CA ARG A 31 7.91 -6.08 7.80
C ARG A 31 7.24 -5.49 9.04
N THR A 32 5.93 -5.70 9.18
CA THR A 32 5.15 -5.29 10.35
C THR A 32 5.09 -6.42 11.36
N ASP A 33 5.12 -6.08 12.65
CA ASP A 33 4.90 -7.03 13.73
C ASP A 33 3.57 -7.80 13.53
N PRO A 34 3.57 -9.14 13.66
CA PRO A 34 2.37 -9.95 13.42
C PRO A 34 1.17 -9.55 14.28
N LEU A 35 1.37 -9.12 15.53
CA LEU A 35 0.26 -8.71 16.40
C LEU A 35 -0.39 -7.42 15.90
N CYS A 36 0.42 -6.47 15.39
CA CYS A 36 -0.12 -5.26 14.75
C CYS A 36 -0.94 -5.60 13.50
N ASN A 37 -0.45 -6.51 12.66
CA ASN A 37 -1.20 -6.97 11.48
C ASN A 37 -2.53 -7.65 11.88
N MET A 38 -2.51 -8.46 12.94
CA MET A 38 -3.72 -9.11 13.47
C MET A 38 -4.72 -8.10 14.04
N ASP A 39 -4.27 -7.08 14.75
CA ASP A 39 -5.13 -6.02 15.29
C ASP A 39 -5.81 -5.23 14.16
N ILE A 40 -5.04 -4.79 13.15
CA ILE A 40 -5.55 -4.10 11.97
C ILE A 40 -6.60 -4.96 11.25
N ARG A 41 -6.31 -6.25 11.03
CA ARG A 41 -7.26 -7.18 10.42
C ARG A 41 -8.53 -7.34 11.26
N SER A 42 -8.39 -7.46 12.57
CA SER A 42 -9.52 -7.61 13.50
C SER A 42 -10.42 -6.38 13.52
N LYS A 43 -9.82 -5.18 13.43
CA LYS A 43 -10.55 -3.91 13.28
C LYS A 43 -11.34 -3.87 11.98
N THR A 44 -10.74 -4.26 10.85
CA THR A 44 -11.46 -4.35 9.56
C THR A 44 -12.62 -5.34 9.62
N ILE A 45 -12.44 -6.52 10.23
CA ILE A 45 -13.55 -7.49 10.41
C ILE A 45 -14.67 -6.88 11.27
N ARG A 46 -14.32 -6.14 12.34
CA ARG A 46 -15.32 -5.47 13.18
C ARG A 46 -16.11 -4.43 12.39
N ASN A 47 -15.43 -3.61 11.58
CA ASN A 47 -16.10 -2.65 10.69
C ASN A 47 -17.07 -3.37 9.75
N LEU A 48 -16.63 -4.42 9.06
CA LEU A 48 -17.49 -5.18 8.13
C LEU A 48 -18.71 -5.78 8.81
N LYS A 49 -18.61 -6.21 10.08
CA LYS A 49 -19.76 -6.71 10.85
C LYS A 49 -20.80 -5.63 11.09
N ILE A 50 -20.39 -4.37 11.29
CA ILE A 50 -21.31 -3.23 11.45
C ILE A 50 -22.10 -3.03 10.16
N TYR A 51 -21.42 -2.97 9.02
CA TYR A 51 -22.03 -2.67 7.72
C TYR A 51 -22.80 -3.83 7.06
N LYS A 52 -22.74 -5.05 7.61
CA LYS A 52 -23.37 -6.23 7.01
C LYS A 52 -24.89 -6.08 6.79
N ASN A 53 -25.56 -5.35 7.68
CA ASN A 53 -27.02 -5.15 7.65
C ASN A 53 -27.40 -3.68 7.46
N CYS A 54 -26.43 -2.83 7.08
CA CYS A 54 -26.66 -1.42 6.80
C CYS A 54 -27.30 -1.23 5.43
N ASP A 55 -27.88 -0.04 5.20
CA ASP A 55 -28.41 0.32 3.90
C ASP A 55 -27.30 0.65 2.88
N ILE A 56 -27.71 0.80 1.61
CA ILE A 56 -26.78 1.08 0.50
C ILE A 56 -26.09 2.43 0.67
N ASP A 57 -26.76 3.42 1.27
CA ASP A 57 -26.26 4.78 1.42
C ASP A 57 -25.19 4.84 2.52
N GLU A 58 -25.40 4.16 3.64
CA GLU A 58 -24.43 3.99 4.73
C GLU A 58 -23.16 3.28 4.25
N ILE A 59 -23.31 2.20 3.45
CA ILE A 59 -22.15 1.51 2.86
C ILE A 59 -21.42 2.42 1.88
N THR A 60 -22.16 3.20 1.10
CA THR A 60 -21.60 4.16 0.14
C THR A 60 -20.80 5.25 0.85
N GLU A 61 -21.32 5.81 1.93
CA GLU A 61 -20.61 6.78 2.75
C GLU A 61 -19.33 6.19 3.33
N ARG A 62 -19.38 4.96 3.85
CA ARG A 62 -18.17 4.30 4.35
C ARG A 62 -17.11 4.12 3.27
N ILE A 63 -17.50 3.73 2.06
CA ILE A 63 -16.55 3.60 0.94
C ILE A 63 -15.94 4.96 0.60
N ARG A 64 -16.72 6.05 0.63
CA ARG A 64 -16.23 7.43 0.45
C ARG A 64 -15.21 7.81 1.52
N ASP A 65 -15.45 7.48 2.78
CA ASP A 65 -14.49 7.70 3.87
C ASP A 65 -13.18 6.91 3.65
N LEU A 66 -13.29 5.65 3.22
CA LEU A 66 -12.14 4.81 2.90
C LEU A 66 -11.32 5.35 1.71
N ASN A 67 -11.95 6.05 0.77
CA ASN A 67 -11.25 6.70 -0.34
C ASN A 67 -10.45 7.94 0.10
N LEU A 68 -10.80 8.55 1.25
CA LEU A 68 -10.08 9.68 1.83
C LEU A 68 -9.05 9.27 2.89
N GLU A 69 -9.07 8.03 3.33
CA GLU A 69 -8.13 7.52 4.33
C GLU A 69 -6.70 7.53 3.79
N TRP A 70 -5.77 8.06 4.60
CA TRP A 70 -4.35 8.04 4.28
C TRP A 70 -3.74 6.68 4.61
N ASP A 71 -3.17 6.06 3.59
CA ASP A 71 -2.42 4.83 3.74
C ASP A 71 -0.98 5.08 4.24
N THR A 72 -0.32 3.98 4.61
CA THR A 72 1.05 3.98 5.14
C THR A 72 2.07 4.57 4.16
N GLU A 73 1.95 4.30 2.86
CA GLU A 73 2.90 4.78 1.85
C GLU A 73 2.76 6.30 1.69
N ARG A 74 1.53 6.80 1.56
CA ARG A 74 1.26 8.25 1.46
C ARG A 74 1.86 9.03 2.64
N ILE A 75 1.71 8.51 3.87
CA ILE A 75 2.29 9.14 5.06
C ILE A 75 3.82 9.13 5.00
N ILE A 76 4.45 8.01 4.63
CA ILE A 76 5.90 7.90 4.56
C ILE A 76 6.48 8.81 3.48
N GLU A 77 5.89 8.81 2.29
CA GLU A 77 6.33 9.62 1.15
C GLU A 77 6.19 11.12 1.42
N ALA A 78 5.06 11.56 1.97
CA ALA A 78 4.85 12.96 2.32
C ALA A 78 5.88 13.45 3.35
N ASN A 79 6.12 12.65 4.41
CA ASN A 79 7.12 13.01 5.42
C ASN A 79 8.55 12.99 4.85
N ALA A 80 8.88 12.01 4.01
CA ALA A 80 10.19 11.96 3.35
C ALA A 80 10.40 13.19 2.44
N ALA A 81 9.38 13.60 1.68
CA ALA A 81 9.45 14.78 0.83
C ALA A 81 9.65 16.07 1.66
N ILE A 82 8.88 16.25 2.74
CA ILE A 82 9.01 17.39 3.65
C ILE A 82 10.44 17.48 4.22
N LEU A 83 10.96 16.36 4.74
CA LEU A 83 12.31 16.32 5.31
C LEU A 83 13.39 16.56 4.26
N THR A 84 13.22 16.03 3.05
CA THR A 84 14.15 16.24 1.93
C THR A 84 14.24 17.71 1.56
N VAL A 85 13.09 18.39 1.42
CA VAL A 85 13.05 19.83 1.13
C VAL A 85 13.69 20.63 2.28
N LEU A 86 13.31 20.32 3.52
CA LEU A 86 13.81 21.00 4.72
C LEU A 86 15.33 20.89 4.86
N PHE A 87 15.88 19.68 4.81
CA PHE A 87 17.32 19.46 4.95
C PHE A 87 18.11 20.03 3.77
N SER A 88 17.56 19.99 2.56
CA SER A 88 18.19 20.64 1.40
C SER A 88 18.25 22.16 1.57
N TYR A 89 17.16 22.78 2.02
CA TYR A 89 17.12 24.22 2.31
C TYR A 89 18.14 24.60 3.40
N LEU A 90 18.19 23.83 4.49
CA LEU A 90 19.17 24.04 5.55
C LEU A 90 20.62 23.84 5.07
N GLY A 91 20.84 22.92 4.13
CA GLY A 91 22.14 22.69 3.49
C GLY A 91 22.65 23.90 2.72
N ILE A 92 21.74 24.57 2.00
CA ILE A 92 22.03 25.81 1.29
C ILE A 92 22.29 26.96 2.29
N LYS A 93 21.48 27.06 3.36
CA LYS A 93 21.50 28.22 4.28
C LYS A 93 22.58 28.16 5.35
N THR A 94 22.88 26.98 5.89
CA THR A 94 23.67 26.84 7.13
C THR A 94 24.91 25.95 6.98
N GLY A 95 25.05 25.20 5.89
CA GLY A 95 26.26 24.45 5.58
C GLY A 95 26.02 23.06 5.01
N ARG A 96 27.06 22.51 4.35
CA ARG A 96 26.97 21.26 3.56
C ARG A 96 26.62 20.01 4.37
N SER A 97 26.75 20.03 5.69
CA SER A 97 26.49 18.87 6.56
C SER A 97 25.03 18.39 6.48
N TRP A 98 24.06 19.28 6.23
CA TRP A 98 22.65 18.91 6.11
C TRP A 98 22.34 18.05 4.87
N PHE A 99 23.15 18.13 3.82
CA PHE A 99 22.98 17.25 2.65
C PHE A 99 23.21 15.78 2.99
N ASN A 100 23.96 15.47 4.07
CA ASN A 100 24.06 14.11 4.58
C ASN A 100 22.70 13.60 5.09
N LEU A 101 21.90 14.46 5.75
CA LEU A 101 20.56 14.11 6.20
C LEU A 101 19.59 13.99 5.02
N THR A 102 19.69 14.87 4.02
CA THR A 102 18.95 14.71 2.74
C THR A 102 19.25 13.34 2.11
N ALA A 103 20.53 12.96 2.01
CA ALA A 103 20.93 11.67 1.47
C ALA A 103 20.41 10.50 2.31
N ALA A 104 20.45 10.61 3.65
CA ALA A 104 19.93 9.59 4.55
C ALA A 104 18.42 9.37 4.37
N VAL A 105 17.63 10.44 4.20
CA VAL A 105 16.19 10.33 3.91
C VAL A 105 15.96 9.64 2.57
N GLY A 106 16.72 10.00 1.52
CA GLY A 106 16.63 9.35 0.22
C GLY A 106 16.94 7.85 0.27
N ILE A 107 17.98 7.45 1.02
CA ILE A 107 18.32 6.04 1.21
C ILE A 107 17.21 5.30 1.98
N CYS A 108 16.67 5.90 3.04
CA CYS A 108 15.56 5.30 3.79
C CYS A 108 14.33 5.09 2.91
N LEU A 109 13.98 6.08 2.08
CA LEU A 109 12.86 5.97 1.15
C LEU A 109 13.12 4.88 0.11
N LEU A 110 14.34 4.78 -0.42
CA LEU A 110 14.71 3.72 -1.36
C LEU A 110 14.57 2.33 -0.75
N VAL A 111 15.09 2.13 0.47
CA VAL A 111 14.94 0.85 1.20
C VAL A 111 13.47 0.55 1.47
N HIS A 112 12.69 1.55 1.85
CA HIS A 112 11.25 1.41 2.07
C HIS A 112 10.50 1.00 0.79
N SER A 113 10.74 1.67 -0.33
CA SER A 113 10.09 1.34 -1.60
C SER A 113 10.44 -0.08 -2.08
N LEU A 114 11.68 -0.54 -1.84
CA LEU A 114 12.12 -1.87 -2.28
C LEU A 114 11.73 -2.99 -1.30
N GLN A 115 11.91 -2.79 0.00
CA GLN A 115 11.77 -3.85 1.01
C GLN A 115 10.59 -3.66 1.97
N GLY A 116 9.97 -2.49 1.97
CA GLY A 116 8.83 -2.16 2.83
C GLY A 116 9.18 -1.85 4.27
N TRP A 117 10.44 -1.53 4.58
CA TRP A 117 10.86 -1.16 5.93
C TRP A 117 11.37 0.29 5.98
N CYS A 118 10.97 1.02 7.01
CA CYS A 118 11.57 2.29 7.39
C CYS A 118 11.53 2.48 8.92
N PRO A 119 12.37 3.35 9.50
CA PRO A 119 12.43 3.53 10.96
C PRO A 119 11.10 3.99 11.60
N ILE A 120 10.29 4.77 10.89
CA ILE A 120 9.00 5.27 11.42
C ILE A 120 7.86 4.24 11.31
N LEU A 121 8.02 3.22 10.46
CA LEU A 121 6.97 2.26 10.14
C LEU A 121 6.37 1.56 11.38
N PRO A 122 7.15 1.04 12.35
CA PRO A 122 6.58 0.38 13.52
C PRO A 122 5.63 1.28 14.32
N PHE A 123 5.91 2.58 14.40
CA PHE A 123 5.05 3.55 15.09
C PHE A 123 3.74 3.77 14.33
N LEU A 124 3.79 3.87 13.01
CA LEU A 124 2.60 4.05 12.18
C LEU A 124 1.69 2.82 12.28
N ARG A 125 2.26 1.63 12.14
CA ARG A 125 1.54 0.36 12.17
C ARG A 125 0.92 0.09 13.54
N LYS A 126 1.64 0.40 14.63
CA LYS A 126 1.08 0.32 16.00
C LYS A 126 -0.08 1.30 16.24
N LYS A 127 -0.12 2.44 15.55
CA LYS A 127 -1.27 3.36 15.56
C LYS A 127 -2.45 2.87 14.71
N GLY A 128 -2.33 1.71 14.06
CA GLY A 128 -3.37 1.13 13.22
C GLY A 128 -3.49 1.80 11.85
N ILE A 129 -2.45 2.53 11.40
CA ILE A 129 -2.40 3.09 10.04
C ILE A 129 -2.28 1.92 9.06
N ARG A 130 -3.21 1.87 8.12
CA ARG A 130 -3.38 0.76 7.19
C ARG A 130 -2.56 0.96 5.93
N THR A 131 -2.23 -0.14 5.26
CA THR A 131 -1.71 -0.12 3.89
C THR A 131 -2.85 0.10 2.91
N GLU A 132 -2.54 0.56 1.71
CA GLU A 132 -3.52 0.71 0.63
C GLU A 132 -4.28 -0.61 0.38
N ASN A 133 -3.57 -1.75 0.38
CA ASN A 133 -4.19 -3.06 0.21
C ASN A 133 -5.18 -3.41 1.32
N GLU A 134 -4.87 -3.10 2.57
CA GLU A 134 -5.78 -3.35 3.70
C GLU A 134 -7.05 -2.49 3.61
N ILE A 135 -6.91 -1.22 3.20
CA ILE A 135 -8.03 -0.31 2.93
C ILE A 135 -8.86 -0.84 1.76
N ASN A 136 -8.20 -1.25 0.67
CA ASN A 136 -8.86 -1.76 -0.52
C ASN A 136 -9.60 -3.08 -0.27
N ASN A 137 -9.06 -3.96 0.57
CA ASN A 137 -9.75 -5.17 0.99
C ASN A 137 -11.07 -4.87 1.70
N GLU A 138 -11.11 -3.84 2.57
CA GLU A 138 -12.37 -3.39 3.18
C GLU A 138 -13.32 -2.81 2.14
N LYS A 139 -12.83 -1.95 1.23
CA LYS A 139 -13.65 -1.38 0.14
C LYS A 139 -14.28 -2.46 -0.73
N ILE A 140 -13.51 -3.46 -1.17
CA ILE A 140 -14.00 -4.56 -1.99
C ILE A 140 -15.04 -5.37 -1.23
N ALA A 141 -14.79 -5.69 0.04
CA ALA A 141 -15.76 -6.41 0.86
C ALA A 141 -17.08 -5.63 1.01
N LEU A 142 -17.01 -4.31 1.21
CA LEU A 142 -18.19 -3.44 1.26
C LEU A 142 -18.92 -3.37 -0.08
N LYS A 143 -18.20 -3.28 -1.21
CA LYS A 143 -18.80 -3.35 -2.56
C LYS A 143 -19.55 -4.66 -2.81
N ILE A 144 -19.03 -5.78 -2.30
CA ILE A 144 -19.74 -7.07 -2.33
C ILE A 144 -21.02 -6.99 -1.51
N LEU A 145 -20.98 -6.44 -0.28
CA LEU A 145 -22.17 -6.26 0.55
C LEU A 145 -23.21 -5.34 -0.10
N ARG A 146 -22.76 -4.31 -0.83
CA ARG A 146 -23.58 -3.39 -1.63
C ARG A 146 -24.10 -3.99 -2.94
N LYS A 147 -23.66 -5.22 -3.28
CA LYS A 147 -24.04 -5.96 -4.51
C LYS A 147 -23.53 -5.34 -5.81
N ASP A 148 -22.43 -4.60 -5.77
CA ASP A 148 -21.85 -3.95 -6.96
C ASP A 148 -21.43 -4.95 -8.06
N PHE A 149 -21.12 -6.19 -7.66
CA PHE A 149 -20.62 -7.25 -8.54
C PHE A 149 -21.70 -8.25 -9.01
N GLU A 150 -22.98 -8.03 -8.70
CA GLU A 150 -24.08 -8.89 -9.19
C GLU A 150 -24.51 -8.57 -10.63
N LYS A 151 -23.98 -7.50 -11.23
CA LYS A 151 -24.32 -7.07 -12.59
C LYS A 151 -23.60 -7.93 -13.63
N ASP A 152 -24.34 -8.39 -14.64
CA ASP A 152 -23.76 -9.02 -15.81
C ASP A 152 -22.90 -8.02 -16.60
N TYR A 153 -21.80 -8.50 -17.18
CA TYR A 153 -20.92 -7.75 -18.07
C TYR A 153 -20.83 -8.44 -19.43
N THR A 154 -20.83 -7.66 -20.50
CA THR A 154 -20.71 -8.16 -21.88
C THR A 154 -19.32 -7.89 -22.44
N THR A 155 -18.66 -6.84 -21.95
CA THR A 155 -17.34 -6.40 -22.42
C THR A 155 -16.30 -6.39 -21.29
N VAL A 156 -15.01 -6.46 -21.64
CA VAL A 156 -13.93 -6.38 -20.65
C VAL A 156 -13.79 -4.98 -20.07
N GLU A 157 -14.23 -3.96 -20.82
CA GLU A 157 -14.33 -2.58 -20.39
C GLU A 157 -15.42 -2.40 -19.33
N GLU A 158 -16.58 -3.03 -19.52
CA GLU A 158 -17.64 -3.05 -18.50
C GLU A 158 -17.18 -3.74 -17.23
N LEU A 159 -16.48 -4.89 -17.36
CA LEU A 159 -15.90 -5.60 -16.22
C LEU A 159 -14.88 -4.74 -15.46
N LEU A 160 -13.95 -4.09 -16.17
CA LEU A 160 -12.98 -3.19 -15.55
C LEU A 160 -13.69 -2.00 -14.87
N GLY A 161 -14.67 -1.40 -15.54
CA GLY A 161 -15.47 -0.31 -15.02
C GLY A 161 -16.27 -0.67 -13.76
N MET A 162 -16.66 -1.93 -13.56
CA MET A 162 -17.27 -2.37 -12.28
C MET A 162 -16.29 -2.31 -11.11
N VAL A 163 -15.00 -2.58 -11.34
CA VAL A 163 -13.97 -2.57 -10.30
C VAL A 163 -13.50 -1.15 -10.01
N GLU A 164 -13.34 -0.33 -11.06
CA GLU A 164 -12.81 1.05 -10.98
C GLU A 164 -13.78 2.05 -10.34
N LYS A 165 -15.09 1.78 -10.34
CA LYS A 165 -16.10 2.64 -9.69
C LYS A 165 -15.77 2.83 -8.21
N GLN A 166 -15.33 4.03 -7.83
CA GLN A 166 -14.91 4.37 -6.48
C GLN A 166 -16.09 4.64 -5.55
#